data_AF-A0A2D5EW94-F1
#
_entry.id   AF-A0A2D5EW94-F1
#
_cell.length_a   1.000
_cell.length_b   1.000
_cell.length_c   1.000
_cell.angle_alpha   90.00
_cell.angle_beta   90.00
_cell.angle_gamma   90.00
#
_symmetry.space_group_name_H-M   'P 1'
#
loop_
_entity.id
_entity.type
_entity.pdbx_description
1 polymer ?
#
loop_
_entity_poly.entity_id
_entity_poly.type
_entity_poly.pdbx_seq_one_letter_code
_entity_poly.pdbx_strand_id
1 'polypeptide(L)'
;MRRPLVLAALVFALALGVAAAQPVLHEYVPHASDDDLPDLITGGPSEEPAAILYEGEILPPPEGGARRPDERAMRGAPGDGEGPESPGRRSPTFRPDRVTALEGMLGYYTVFTPTIAPFKRVTALDAVVRAPAIDGGEPAPVLGLAAPRSAPVPLAGADAPPPDPRPRDRFWGSVVLDFSTGLRVPLPSVSPESRVLTLRSEPELALRVEKDGADNFFVVAPEGTRGEVRATFLMDAPRGYFNVAAIPSVPSDVYAHELFALEDSVRADALAFAAELGVAPGDPLDAVLGALTAHFRAFEESEEPPEETGNIYLDLARGMKGVCRHRAYGFVITAHALGVPARFVQNEAHAWVEVKIPMPVEGADEPVPGWLRVDLGGAASALQAHGAEDRPVYRPRERDPLPQPEAYRQSYSQLRGDVSGFRQDEEVGAASFASEGAGAGEGAGEAAPSEGTEAVAEEEGGALDALFDPPGEPEGPSARPLTLRLDRERFEVFRGRTLTVTGRATDPDGEGVEAMRVEVLLREMDAAGSRAASERLLGVTATRSGGAFQASVGVPPDLPVGDYRLIVRSPGDDRFFPATAR
;
A
#
# COMPACT_ATOMS: atom_id res chain seq x y z
N MET A 1 -13.00 -20.92 94.56
CA MET A 1 -14.09 -20.67 93.59
C MET A 1 -13.53 -20.80 92.17
N ARG A 2 -14.21 -21.58 91.31
CA ARG A 2 -14.14 -21.65 89.83
C ARG A 2 -12.79 -22.01 89.14
N ARG A 3 -12.54 -23.34 89.06
CA ARG A 3 -12.27 -24.21 87.87
C ARG A 3 -12.28 -23.57 86.45
N PRO A 4 -11.77 -24.24 85.37
CA PRO A 4 -10.42 -24.74 85.03
C PRO A 4 -10.15 -24.62 83.49
N LEU A 5 -9.33 -25.52 82.89
CA LEU A 5 -9.02 -25.79 81.46
C LEU A 5 -7.84 -24.99 80.87
N VAL A 6 -6.65 -25.56 80.61
CA VAL A 6 -6.22 -26.72 79.77
C VAL A 6 -6.18 -26.38 78.27
N LEU A 7 -4.97 -26.21 77.71
CA LEU A 7 -4.31 -27.10 76.72
C LEU A 7 -3.38 -26.32 75.74
N ALA A 8 -2.16 -26.86 75.60
CA ALA A 8 -1.29 -26.93 74.41
C ALA A 8 -1.03 -25.72 73.49
N ALA A 9 0.27 -25.47 73.25
CA ALA A 9 0.81 -25.48 71.88
C ALA A 9 2.31 -25.80 71.90
N LEU A 10 2.64 -26.98 71.40
CA LEU A 10 3.98 -27.46 71.07
C LEU A 10 4.49 -26.65 69.87
N VAL A 11 5.63 -25.98 70.00
CA VAL A 11 6.29 -25.27 68.89
C VAL A 11 6.94 -26.32 67.98
N PHE A 12 6.22 -26.74 66.94
CA PHE A 12 6.81 -27.46 65.80
C PHE A 12 7.33 -26.43 64.80
N ALA A 13 8.65 -26.28 64.74
CA ALA A 13 9.32 -25.61 63.64
C ALA A 13 9.23 -26.50 62.40
N LEU A 14 8.19 -26.33 61.58
CA LEU A 14 8.21 -26.78 60.20
C LEU A 14 8.94 -25.70 59.38
N ALA A 15 10.22 -25.97 59.08
CA ALA A 15 10.88 -25.36 57.94
C ALA A 15 10.20 -25.89 56.67
N LEU A 16 9.14 -25.22 56.23
CA LEU A 16 8.66 -25.34 54.85
C LEU A 16 9.72 -24.66 53.98
N GLY A 17 10.67 -25.46 53.50
CA GLY A 17 11.47 -25.11 52.36
C GLY A 17 10.51 -24.87 51.20
N VAL A 18 10.28 -23.59 50.88
CA VAL A 18 9.77 -23.20 49.58
C VAL A 18 10.87 -23.60 48.60
N ALA A 19 10.78 -24.81 48.06
CA ALA A 19 11.49 -25.14 46.84
C ALA A 19 10.98 -24.14 45.82
N ALA A 20 11.81 -23.13 45.52
CA ALA A 20 11.59 -22.26 44.38
C ALA A 20 11.47 -23.19 43.17
N ALA A 21 10.24 -23.37 42.68
CA ALA A 21 10.01 -24.06 41.43
C ALA A 21 10.88 -23.35 40.40
N GLN A 22 11.88 -24.06 39.87
CA GLN A 22 12.65 -23.51 38.77
C GLN A 22 11.67 -23.18 37.65
N PRO A 23 11.82 -22.03 36.96
CA PRO A 23 10.97 -21.71 35.83
C PRO A 23 11.06 -22.88 34.85
N VAL A 24 9.92 -23.50 34.58
CA VAL A 24 9.81 -24.54 33.55
C VAL A 24 10.03 -23.82 32.23
N LEU A 25 11.23 -23.96 31.66
CA LEU A 25 11.60 -23.28 30.42
C LEU A 25 10.88 -23.89 29.21
N HIS A 26 10.48 -25.17 29.31
CA HIS A 26 9.75 -25.89 28.27
C HIS A 26 8.75 -26.85 28.94
N GLU A 27 7.46 -26.70 28.64
CA GLU A 27 6.42 -27.66 29.00
C GLU A 27 5.99 -28.40 27.74
N TYR A 28 6.00 -29.74 27.80
CA TYR A 28 5.55 -30.58 26.71
C TYR A 28 4.02 -30.60 26.71
N VAL A 29 3.39 -30.16 25.62
CA VAL A 29 1.93 -30.24 25.42
C VAL A 29 1.61 -31.56 24.72
N PRO A 30 1.08 -32.58 25.44
CA PRO A 30 0.73 -33.85 24.81
C PRO A 30 -0.46 -33.62 23.87
N HIS A 31 -0.40 -34.19 22.66
CA HIS A 31 -1.47 -34.15 21.65
C HIS A 31 -1.67 -32.83 20.90
N ALA A 32 -0.72 -31.90 20.92
CA ALA A 32 -0.74 -30.77 19.98
C ALA A 32 -0.61 -31.28 18.54
N SER A 33 -1.61 -31.00 17.71
CA SER A 33 -1.54 -31.19 16.26
C SER A 33 -0.99 -29.93 15.58
N ASP A 34 -0.55 -30.03 14.32
CA ASP A 34 -0.08 -28.85 13.57
C ASP A 34 -1.17 -27.77 13.43
N ASP A 35 -2.44 -28.15 13.55
CA ASP A 35 -3.58 -27.24 13.54
C ASP A 35 -3.78 -26.47 14.87
N ASP A 36 -3.23 -26.98 15.99
CA ASP A 36 -3.31 -26.35 17.33
C ASP A 36 -2.17 -25.35 17.59
N LEU A 37 -1.11 -25.41 16.78
CA LEU A 37 0.10 -24.58 16.93
C LEU A 37 -0.12 -23.06 16.69
N PRO A 38 -0.94 -22.59 15.71
CA PRO A 38 -1.17 -21.17 15.49
C PRO A 38 -1.85 -20.45 16.67
N ASP A 39 -2.54 -21.20 17.53
CA ASP A 39 -3.29 -20.68 18.67
C ASP A 39 -2.49 -20.66 19.98
N LEU A 40 -1.23 -21.13 19.96
CA LEU A 40 -0.38 -21.15 21.14
C LEU A 40 0.07 -19.73 21.53
N ILE A 41 -0.77 -19.06 22.32
CA ILE A 41 -0.38 -17.92 23.14
C ILE A 41 0.44 -18.48 24.31
N THR A 42 1.71 -18.12 24.39
CA THR A 42 2.46 -18.31 25.64
C THR A 42 1.91 -17.31 26.66
N GLY A 43 1.11 -17.78 27.61
CA GLY A 43 0.49 -16.93 28.63
C GLY A 43 1.53 -16.18 29.46
N GLY A 44 1.45 -14.84 29.46
CA GLY A 44 2.20 -14.00 30.37
C GLY A 44 1.46 -13.85 31.72
N PRO A 45 2.10 -13.26 32.75
CA PRO A 45 1.43 -12.91 34.01
C PRO A 45 0.38 -11.78 33.87
N SER A 46 0.26 -11.17 32.68
CA SER A 46 -0.74 -10.16 32.29
C SER A 46 -1.76 -10.75 31.33
N GLU A 47 -2.93 -10.12 31.15
CA GLU A 47 -3.94 -10.44 30.12
C GLU A 47 -3.42 -10.32 28.65
N GLU A 48 -2.10 -10.10 28.46
CA GLU A 48 -1.44 -10.01 27.17
C GLU A 48 -0.67 -11.30 26.85
N PRO A 49 -0.68 -11.75 25.59
CA PRO A 49 0.10 -12.89 25.14
C PRO A 49 1.58 -12.51 25.12
N ALA A 50 2.45 -13.37 25.64
CA ALA A 50 3.89 -13.10 25.66
C ALA A 50 4.56 -13.26 24.29
N ALA A 51 3.91 -13.96 23.35
CA ALA A 51 4.32 -14.09 21.95
C ALA A 51 3.16 -14.65 21.09
N ILE A 52 3.31 -14.62 19.77
CA ILE A 52 2.49 -15.37 18.81
C ILE A 52 3.38 -16.34 18.02
N LEU A 53 2.81 -17.44 17.53
CA LEU A 53 3.51 -18.37 16.63
C LEU A 53 3.15 -18.05 15.18
N TYR A 54 4.17 -17.92 14.32
CA TYR A 54 3.99 -17.73 12.88
C TYR A 54 5.01 -18.59 12.12
N GLU A 55 4.53 -19.51 11.27
CA GLU A 55 5.37 -20.44 10.49
C GLU A 55 6.45 -21.18 11.33
N GLY A 56 6.14 -21.47 12.60
CA GLY A 56 7.06 -22.11 13.54
C GLY A 56 8.03 -21.15 14.25
N GLU A 57 8.06 -19.86 13.90
CA GLU A 57 8.80 -18.80 14.58
C GLU A 57 7.96 -18.20 15.72
N ILE A 58 8.57 -18.02 16.90
CA ILE A 58 7.94 -17.34 18.04
C ILE A 58 8.23 -15.84 17.90
N LEU A 59 7.17 -15.06 17.72
CA LEU A 59 7.22 -13.62 17.54
C LEU A 59 6.81 -12.91 18.84
N PRO A 60 7.76 -12.28 19.57
CA PRO A 60 7.43 -11.52 20.78
C PRO A 60 6.70 -10.21 20.44
N PRO A 61 6.00 -9.60 21.41
CA PRO A 61 5.41 -8.28 21.22
C PRO A 61 6.50 -7.25 20.89
N PRO A 62 6.20 -6.27 20.02
CA PRO A 62 7.12 -5.20 19.69
C PRO A 62 7.55 -4.42 20.93
N GLU A 63 8.80 -3.97 20.89
CA GLU A 63 9.33 -3.10 21.94
C GLU A 63 8.64 -1.74 21.95
N GLY A 64 8.46 -1.22 23.15
CA GLY A 64 7.96 0.13 23.42
C GLY A 64 8.98 1.23 23.11
N GLY A 65 8.70 2.42 23.64
CA GLY A 65 9.61 3.56 23.63
C GLY A 65 9.34 4.63 22.58
N ALA A 66 10.31 5.55 22.45
CA ALA A 66 10.21 6.70 21.56
C ALA A 66 10.14 6.30 20.07
N ARG A 67 9.71 7.23 19.22
CA ARG A 67 9.76 7.05 17.77
C ARG A 67 11.21 6.87 17.29
N ARG A 68 11.43 5.86 16.45
CA ARG A 68 12.69 5.56 15.79
C ARG A 68 12.80 6.32 14.45
N PRO A 69 14.02 6.57 13.92
CA PRO A 69 14.20 7.37 12.69
C PRO A 69 13.52 6.80 11.44
N ASP A 70 13.43 5.48 11.39
CA ASP A 70 12.82 4.62 10.37
C ASP A 70 11.30 4.45 10.55
N GLU A 71 10.68 5.23 11.43
CA GLU A 71 9.23 5.22 11.64
C GLU A 71 8.59 6.55 11.24
N ARG A 72 7.29 6.51 10.95
CA ARG A 72 6.45 7.70 10.79
C ARG A 72 5.25 7.62 11.70
N ALA A 73 4.89 8.76 12.28
CA ALA A 73 3.74 8.84 13.16
C ALA A 73 2.45 8.95 12.35
N MET A 74 1.41 8.23 12.76
CA MET A 74 0.05 8.44 12.31
C MET A 74 -0.45 9.78 12.86
N ARG A 75 -1.09 10.59 12.03
CA ARG A 75 -1.57 11.93 12.38
C ARG A 75 -3.05 12.06 12.08
N GLY A 76 -3.78 12.69 13.00
CA GLY A 76 -5.20 13.04 12.85
C GLY A 76 -5.44 14.23 11.93
N ALA A 77 -4.62 14.42 10.89
CA ALA A 77 -4.77 15.49 9.90
C ALA A 77 -5.21 14.86 8.57
N PRO A 78 -6.22 15.42 7.87
CA PRO A 78 -6.63 14.89 6.59
C PRO A 78 -5.48 14.98 5.58
N GLY A 79 -5.39 13.98 4.71
CA GLY A 79 -4.72 14.10 3.42
C GLY A 79 -5.49 15.07 2.51
N ASP A 80 -4.84 15.52 1.45
CA ASP A 80 -5.44 16.35 0.40
C ASP A 80 -6.35 15.55 -0.53
N GLY A 81 -6.16 14.23 -0.61
CA GLY A 81 -6.96 13.35 -1.46
C GLY A 81 -6.56 13.42 -2.94
N GLU A 82 -5.35 13.90 -3.22
CA GLU A 82 -4.75 13.98 -4.55
C GLU A 82 -3.46 13.14 -4.57
N GLY A 83 -3.34 12.22 -5.52
CA GLY A 83 -2.13 11.41 -5.66
C GLY A 83 -1.84 10.48 -4.45
N PRO A 84 -0.56 10.15 -4.18
CA PRO A 84 -0.17 9.25 -3.09
C PRO A 84 -0.29 9.89 -1.70
N GLU A 85 -0.66 9.10 -0.69
CA GLU A 85 -0.81 9.63 0.66
C GLU A 85 0.53 9.96 1.32
N SER A 86 0.57 11.07 2.05
CA SER A 86 1.67 11.31 2.97
C SER A 86 1.69 10.24 4.07
N PRO A 87 2.88 9.70 4.45
CA PRO A 87 2.99 8.71 5.52
C PRO A 87 2.26 9.10 6.79
N GLY A 88 1.40 8.20 7.26
CA GLY A 88 0.64 8.36 8.49
C GLY A 88 -0.56 9.29 8.40
N ARG A 89 -0.94 9.78 7.21
CA ARG A 89 -2.18 10.55 7.01
C ARG A 89 -3.26 9.70 6.37
N ARG A 90 -4.51 10.16 6.50
CA ARG A 90 -5.68 9.57 5.85
C ARG A 90 -6.39 10.61 5.02
N SER A 91 -6.71 10.27 3.78
CA SER A 91 -7.51 11.13 2.90
C SER A 91 -9.00 10.77 3.02
N PRO A 92 -9.89 11.75 3.27
CA PRO A 92 -11.33 11.48 3.37
C PRO A 92 -11.97 11.18 2.00
N THR A 93 -11.26 11.50 0.92
CA THR A 93 -11.64 11.29 -0.47
C THR A 93 -10.41 10.98 -1.31
N PHE A 94 -10.61 10.39 -2.48
CA PHE A 94 -9.57 10.22 -3.50
C PHE A 94 -10.06 10.75 -4.84
N ARG A 95 -9.29 11.67 -5.43
CA ARG A 95 -9.49 12.18 -6.79
C ARG A 95 -8.44 11.58 -7.71
N PRO A 96 -8.84 11.01 -8.87
CA PRO A 96 -7.87 10.56 -9.85
C PRO A 96 -7.12 11.75 -10.44
N ASP A 97 -5.86 11.52 -10.80
CA ASP A 97 -5.03 12.43 -11.57
C ASP A 97 -4.70 11.80 -12.94
N ARG A 98 -3.96 12.54 -13.79
CA ARG A 98 -3.48 12.04 -15.09
C ARG A 98 -1.98 11.70 -15.05
N VAL A 99 -1.36 11.56 -13.88
CA VAL A 99 0.06 11.21 -13.74
C VAL A 99 0.17 9.68 -13.71
N THR A 100 0.20 9.08 -14.90
CA THR A 100 0.06 7.63 -15.11
C THR A 100 1.35 6.82 -15.00
N ALA A 101 2.45 7.43 -14.58
CA ALA A 101 3.73 6.78 -14.30
C ALA A 101 4.19 7.06 -12.86
N LEU A 102 4.90 6.10 -12.26
CA LEU A 102 5.57 6.27 -10.97
C LEU A 102 7.09 6.35 -11.18
N GLU A 103 7.68 7.50 -10.91
CA GLU A 103 9.15 7.62 -10.86
C GLU A 103 9.66 7.53 -9.41
N GLY A 104 10.62 6.64 -9.19
CA GLY A 104 11.43 6.62 -7.97
C GLY A 104 11.09 5.50 -6.98
N MET A 105 11.69 5.60 -5.79
CA MET A 105 11.58 4.62 -4.72
C MET A 105 10.45 4.98 -3.77
N LEU A 106 9.50 4.07 -3.58
CA LEU A 106 8.42 4.24 -2.61
C LEU A 106 8.89 3.80 -1.23
N GLY A 107 8.74 4.67 -0.24
CA GLY A 107 9.02 4.36 1.16
C GLY A 107 7.78 3.81 1.85
N TYR A 108 7.89 2.61 2.43
CA TYR A 108 6.83 1.97 3.20
C TYR A 108 7.27 1.81 4.67
N TYR A 109 6.47 2.30 5.61
CA TYR A 109 6.79 2.22 7.03
C TYR A 109 6.09 1.05 7.70
N THR A 110 6.84 0.05 8.16
CA THR A 110 6.26 -1.22 8.61
C THR A 110 5.65 -1.13 10.00
N VAL A 111 4.37 -1.47 10.10
CA VAL A 111 3.61 -1.45 11.36
C VAL A 111 3.43 -2.83 11.96
N PHE A 112 3.33 -3.86 11.11
CA PHE A 112 2.96 -5.21 11.51
C PHE A 112 4.12 -6.19 11.54
N THR A 113 4.02 -7.16 12.43
CA THR A 113 4.87 -8.37 12.52
C THR A 113 3.95 -9.59 12.66
N PRO A 114 3.95 -10.56 11.72
CA PRO A 114 4.69 -10.55 10.44
C PRO A 114 4.30 -9.35 9.56
N THR A 115 5.21 -8.93 8.68
CA THR A 115 4.97 -7.78 7.80
C THR A 115 4.04 -8.16 6.66
N ILE A 116 3.01 -7.35 6.45
CA ILE A 116 2.09 -7.45 5.31
C ILE A 116 2.44 -6.43 4.22
N ALA A 117 3.69 -5.95 4.18
CA ALA A 117 4.10 -4.91 3.24
C ALA A 117 3.78 -5.27 1.78
N PRO A 118 3.35 -4.31 0.94
CA PRO A 118 3.03 -2.91 1.26
C PRO A 118 1.55 -2.66 1.64
N PHE A 119 0.84 -3.64 2.22
CA PHE A 119 -0.64 -3.67 2.28
C PHE A 119 -1.28 -3.27 3.62
N LYS A 120 -0.62 -2.50 4.48
CA LYS A 120 -1.29 -1.99 5.69
C LYS A 120 -2.44 -1.05 5.30
N ARG A 121 -3.66 -1.31 5.76
CA ARG A 121 -4.81 -0.43 5.49
C ARG A 121 -4.66 0.86 6.30
N VAL A 122 -4.52 1.99 5.62
CA VAL A 122 -4.54 3.31 6.25
C VAL A 122 -5.84 4.03 5.91
N THR A 123 -6.19 4.06 4.62
CA THR A 123 -7.39 4.72 4.10
C THR A 123 -8.19 3.74 3.26
N ALA A 124 -9.48 3.61 3.53
CA ALA A 124 -10.43 2.84 2.75
C ALA A 124 -11.67 3.70 2.44
N LEU A 125 -12.09 3.69 1.18
CA LEU A 125 -13.20 4.47 0.62
C LEU A 125 -14.19 3.52 -0.04
N ASP A 126 -15.46 3.61 0.35
CA ASP A 126 -16.53 2.66 0.02
C ASP A 126 -17.69 3.28 -0.77
N ALA A 127 -17.53 4.52 -1.26
CA ALA A 127 -18.53 5.20 -2.08
C ALA A 127 -17.90 5.94 -3.26
N VAL A 128 -18.67 6.07 -4.33
CA VAL A 128 -18.41 7.02 -5.41
C VAL A 128 -19.31 8.24 -5.18
N VAL A 129 -18.69 9.38 -4.93
CA VAL A 129 -19.33 10.66 -4.66
C VAL A 129 -19.00 11.65 -5.77
N ARG A 130 -19.90 12.60 -6.04
CA ARG A 130 -19.58 13.74 -6.91
C ARG A 130 -18.93 14.82 -6.07
N ALA A 131 -17.74 15.25 -6.49
CA ALA A 131 -17.13 16.43 -5.91
C ALA A 131 -17.25 17.62 -6.87
N PRO A 132 -17.25 18.87 -6.36
CA PRO A 132 -17.28 20.05 -7.22
C PRO A 132 -16.10 20.03 -8.19
N ALA A 133 -16.35 20.52 -9.39
CA ALA A 133 -15.31 20.91 -10.34
C ALA A 133 -14.31 21.84 -9.64
N ILE A 134 -13.02 21.54 -9.78
CA ILE A 134 -11.94 22.45 -9.39
C ILE A 134 -11.50 23.19 -10.67
N ASP A 135 -11.27 24.50 -10.55
CA ASP A 135 -10.71 25.35 -11.61
C ASP A 135 -11.43 25.32 -12.98
N GLY A 136 -12.75 25.11 -12.98
CA GLY A 136 -13.58 25.13 -14.19
C GLY A 136 -13.53 23.85 -15.04
N GLY A 137 -12.98 22.75 -14.52
CA GLY A 137 -13.06 21.42 -15.12
C GLY A 137 -14.45 20.79 -15.01
N GLU A 138 -14.64 19.60 -15.59
CA GLU A 138 -15.88 18.84 -15.44
C GLU A 138 -15.94 18.12 -14.08
N PRO A 139 -17.13 17.92 -13.49
CA PRO A 139 -17.28 17.11 -12.28
C PRO A 139 -16.88 15.66 -12.56
N ALA A 140 -15.81 15.19 -11.92
CA ALA A 140 -15.38 13.81 -12.00
C ALA A 140 -15.98 12.96 -10.86
N PRO A 141 -16.16 11.64 -11.05
CA PRO A 141 -16.44 10.74 -9.94
C PRO A 141 -15.25 10.75 -8.98
N VAL A 142 -15.51 10.92 -7.70
CA VAL A 142 -14.52 10.95 -6.62
C VAL A 142 -14.82 9.80 -5.68
N LEU A 143 -13.80 9.12 -5.16
CA LEU A 143 -14.02 8.10 -4.14
C LEU A 143 -14.12 8.75 -2.78
N GLY A 144 -15.01 8.26 -1.92
CA GLY A 144 -15.28 8.82 -0.61
C GLY A 144 -15.88 7.79 0.35
N LEU A 145 -16.38 8.27 1.48
CA LEU A 145 -17.05 7.46 2.49
C LEU A 145 -18.57 7.57 2.37
N ALA A 146 -19.27 6.43 2.29
CA ALA A 146 -20.73 6.38 2.35
C ALA A 146 -21.25 6.88 3.71
N ALA A 147 -20.58 6.44 4.79
CA ALA A 147 -20.94 6.76 6.16
C ALA A 147 -19.68 7.15 6.97
N PRO A 148 -19.35 8.46 7.06
CA PRO A 148 -18.14 8.92 7.73
C PRO A 148 -18.21 8.87 9.26
N ARG A 149 -19.35 8.46 9.84
CA ARG A 149 -19.51 8.34 11.29
C ARG A 149 -18.79 7.10 11.79
N SER A 150 -17.99 7.25 12.84
CA SER A 150 -17.39 6.13 13.55
C SER A 150 -18.17 5.70 14.77
N ALA A 151 -18.01 4.42 15.13
CA ALA A 151 -18.52 3.82 16.35
C ALA A 151 -17.35 3.23 17.17
N PRO A 152 -17.41 3.27 18.51
CA PRO A 152 -16.44 2.57 19.36
C PRO A 152 -16.46 1.06 19.08
N VAL A 153 -15.29 0.44 19.09
CA VAL A 153 -15.13 -1.02 19.03
C VAL A 153 -14.40 -1.52 20.28
N PRO A 154 -14.87 -2.61 20.91
CA PRO A 154 -14.23 -3.13 22.10
C PRO A 154 -12.89 -3.79 21.76
N LEU A 155 -11.96 -3.78 22.71
CA LEU A 155 -10.82 -4.68 22.69
C LEU A 155 -11.35 -6.09 22.96
N ALA A 156 -11.07 -7.05 22.07
CA ALA A 156 -11.68 -8.37 22.18
C ALA A 156 -11.10 -9.18 23.35
N GLY A 157 -9.82 -8.97 23.68
CA GLY A 157 -9.01 -9.84 24.53
C GLY A 157 -8.17 -10.81 23.69
N ALA A 158 -6.99 -11.18 24.20
CA ALA A 158 -6.05 -12.07 23.49
C ALA A 158 -6.63 -13.46 23.21
N ASP A 159 -7.34 -14.01 24.20
CA ASP A 159 -7.95 -15.34 24.19
C ASP A 159 -9.40 -15.31 23.70
N ALA A 160 -9.85 -14.19 23.13
CA ALA A 160 -11.22 -14.05 22.67
C ALA A 160 -11.51 -15.00 21.51
N PRO A 161 -12.60 -15.80 21.58
CA PRO A 161 -12.96 -16.68 20.49
C PRO A 161 -13.23 -15.87 19.21
N PRO A 162 -12.91 -16.40 18.02
CA PRO A 162 -13.28 -15.79 16.74
C PRO A 162 -14.78 -15.43 16.67
N PRO A 163 -15.16 -14.34 15.97
CA PRO A 163 -16.55 -13.90 15.90
C PRO A 163 -17.40 -14.78 14.98
N ASP A 164 -16.75 -15.59 14.15
CA ASP A 164 -17.31 -16.46 13.14
C ASP A 164 -16.33 -17.65 12.91
N PRO A 165 -16.75 -18.73 12.23
CA PRO A 165 -15.94 -19.94 12.10
C PRO A 165 -14.74 -19.82 11.15
N ARG A 166 -14.53 -18.70 10.45
CA ARG A 166 -13.39 -18.58 9.54
C ARG A 166 -12.08 -18.57 10.33
N PRO A 167 -11.04 -19.28 9.84
CA PRO A 167 -9.73 -19.22 10.44
C PRO A 167 -9.15 -17.80 10.35
N ARG A 168 -8.39 -17.42 11.38
CA ARG A 168 -7.78 -16.09 11.50
C ARG A 168 -6.29 -16.22 11.78
N ASP A 169 -5.51 -15.27 11.30
CA ASP A 169 -4.10 -15.11 11.64
C ASP A 169 -3.89 -13.87 12.49
N ARG A 170 -2.86 -13.90 13.34
CA ARG A 170 -2.54 -12.85 14.32
C ARG A 170 -1.33 -12.03 13.88
N PHE A 171 -1.35 -10.75 14.22
CA PHE A 171 -0.35 -9.76 13.86
C PHE A 171 -0.08 -8.85 15.05
N TRP A 172 1.18 -8.78 15.47
CA TRP A 172 1.62 -7.71 16.34
C TRP A 172 1.68 -6.41 15.56
N GLY A 173 1.21 -5.33 16.15
CA GLY A 173 1.29 -3.97 15.62
C GLY A 173 2.07 -3.05 16.56
N SER A 174 2.92 -2.19 16.00
CA SER A 174 3.57 -1.10 16.71
C SER A 174 3.54 0.16 15.87
N VAL A 175 3.00 1.24 16.43
CA VAL A 175 2.83 2.49 15.71
C VAL A 175 2.98 3.69 16.64
N VAL A 176 3.51 4.78 16.11
CA VAL A 176 3.52 6.07 16.82
C VAL A 176 2.29 6.86 16.40
N LEU A 177 1.51 7.32 17.36
CA LEU A 177 0.31 8.12 17.19
C LEU A 177 0.62 9.56 17.61
N ASP A 178 0.44 10.52 16.72
CA ASP A 178 0.67 11.94 17.00
C ASP A 178 -0.67 12.66 17.22
N PHE A 179 -0.93 12.99 18.50
CA PHE A 179 -2.12 13.70 18.97
C PHE A 179 -1.92 15.23 19.01
N SER A 180 -0.91 15.78 18.33
CA SER A 180 -0.66 17.22 18.28
C SER A 180 -1.76 18.01 17.57
N THR A 181 -2.41 17.41 16.56
CA THR A 181 -3.43 18.06 15.73
C THR A 181 -4.87 17.65 16.07
N GLY A 182 -5.06 16.71 16.99
CA GLY A 182 -6.38 16.19 17.35
C GLY A 182 -6.30 14.98 18.27
N LEU A 183 -7.41 14.64 18.93
CA LEU A 183 -7.49 13.50 19.84
C LEU A 183 -7.81 12.18 19.14
N ARG A 184 -8.10 12.22 17.84
CA ARG A 184 -8.49 11.07 17.03
C ARG A 184 -7.50 10.90 15.89
N VAL A 185 -6.82 9.77 15.87
CA VAL A 185 -5.71 9.49 14.95
C VAL A 185 -5.97 8.17 14.23
N PRO A 186 -5.68 8.05 12.92
CA PRO A 186 -5.79 6.79 12.20
C PRO A 186 -4.99 5.66 12.85
N LEU A 187 -5.59 4.48 12.95
CA LEU A 187 -4.90 3.25 13.34
C LEU A 187 -4.82 2.34 12.11
N PRO A 188 -3.62 1.95 11.65
CA PRO A 188 -3.50 0.99 10.57
C PRO A 188 -4.14 -0.35 10.93
N SER A 189 -4.72 -1.02 9.93
CA SER A 189 -5.32 -2.35 10.10
C SER A 189 -4.84 -3.32 9.03
N VAL A 190 -4.99 -4.62 9.29
CA VAL A 190 -4.63 -5.68 8.34
C VAL A 190 -5.76 -5.87 7.32
N SER A 191 -7.00 -5.94 7.80
CA SER A 191 -8.22 -6.20 7.01
C SER A 191 -9.40 -5.36 7.52
N PRO A 192 -10.50 -5.24 6.76
CA PRO A 192 -11.73 -4.62 7.25
C PRO A 192 -12.30 -5.32 8.46
N GLU A 193 -12.16 -6.65 8.49
CA GLU A 193 -12.75 -7.52 9.51
C GLU A 193 -11.80 -7.75 10.67
N SER A 194 -10.73 -6.98 10.76
CA SER A 194 -9.74 -7.10 11.82
C SER A 194 -10.34 -6.83 13.20
N ARG A 195 -9.84 -7.51 14.23
CA ARG A 195 -10.18 -7.20 15.63
C ARG A 195 -8.94 -6.78 16.37
N VAL A 196 -9.02 -5.66 17.10
CA VAL A 196 -7.97 -5.29 18.05
C VAL A 196 -8.18 -6.14 19.30
N LEU A 197 -7.27 -7.08 19.54
CA LEU A 197 -7.35 -8.02 20.66
C LEU A 197 -6.82 -7.37 21.94
N THR A 198 -5.64 -6.74 21.86
CA THR A 198 -5.01 -6.00 22.96
C THR A 198 -4.50 -4.66 22.44
N LEU A 199 -4.41 -3.66 23.33
CA LEU A 199 -3.85 -2.35 23.01
C LEU A 199 -3.23 -1.76 24.27
N ARG A 200 -1.93 -1.48 24.21
CA ARG A 200 -1.17 -0.76 25.23
C ARG A 200 -0.53 0.48 24.62
N SER A 201 -0.20 1.44 25.47
CA SER A 201 0.47 2.65 25.03
C SER A 201 1.59 3.09 25.95
N GLU A 202 2.53 3.83 25.37
CA GLU A 202 3.61 4.49 26.08
C GLU A 202 3.65 5.98 25.67
N PRO A 203 3.38 6.91 26.60
CA PRO A 203 2.95 6.69 27.99
C PRO A 203 1.61 5.93 28.09
N GLU A 204 1.34 5.33 29.24
CA GLU A 204 0.10 4.61 29.50
C GLU A 204 -1.09 5.58 29.49
N LEU A 205 -2.03 5.36 28.57
CA LEU A 205 -3.21 6.19 28.36
C LEU A 205 -4.43 5.29 28.17
N ALA A 206 -5.59 5.76 28.64
CA ALA A 206 -6.87 5.10 28.41
C ALA A 206 -7.38 5.35 26.99
N LEU A 207 -6.71 4.74 26.02
CA LEU A 207 -7.04 4.83 24.60
C LEU A 207 -8.33 4.06 24.29
N ARG A 208 -9.14 4.61 23.37
CA ARG A 208 -10.31 3.93 22.81
C ARG A 208 -10.10 3.68 21.33
N VAL A 209 -10.67 2.60 20.81
CA VAL A 209 -10.64 2.30 19.38
C VAL A 209 -12.02 2.59 18.80
N GLU A 210 -12.04 3.22 17.63
CA GLU A 210 -13.25 3.46 16.84
C GLU A 210 -13.08 2.96 15.41
N LYS A 211 -14.20 2.69 14.75
CA LYS A 211 -14.26 2.22 13.37
C LYS A 211 -15.36 2.96 12.58
N ASP A 212 -15.10 3.40 11.35
CA ASP A 212 -16.11 4.03 10.46
C ASP A 212 -16.80 3.04 9.50
N GLY A 213 -17.69 3.54 8.64
CA GLY A 213 -18.49 2.73 7.72
C GLY A 213 -17.68 1.96 6.66
N ALA A 214 -16.49 2.45 6.30
CA ALA A 214 -15.56 1.75 5.40
C ALA A 214 -14.55 0.88 6.17
N ASP A 215 -14.85 0.59 7.43
CA ASP A 215 -14.04 -0.22 8.32
C ASP A 215 -12.64 0.35 8.57
N ASN A 216 -12.49 1.67 8.55
CA ASN A 216 -11.25 2.29 8.93
C ASN A 216 -11.14 2.44 10.45
N PHE A 217 -9.99 2.06 11.01
CA PHE A 217 -9.74 2.17 12.45
C PHE A 217 -9.15 3.52 12.85
N PHE A 218 -9.47 3.93 14.07
CA PHE A 218 -8.95 5.13 14.71
C PHE A 218 -8.68 4.85 16.19
N VAL A 219 -7.66 5.49 16.74
CA VAL A 219 -7.47 5.61 18.19
C VAL A 219 -7.95 6.98 18.64
N VAL A 220 -8.70 7.00 19.73
CA VAL A 220 -9.16 8.20 20.42
C VAL A 220 -8.50 8.28 21.80
N ALA A 221 -7.75 9.35 22.02
CA ALA A 221 -7.08 9.60 23.28
C ALA A 221 -7.98 10.38 24.27
N PRO A 222 -7.71 10.30 25.59
CA PRO A 222 -8.33 11.16 26.58
C PRO A 222 -8.14 12.65 26.28
N GLU A 223 -9.07 13.49 26.74
CA GLU A 223 -8.93 14.95 26.64
C GLU A 223 -7.63 15.43 27.28
N GLY A 224 -7.02 16.44 26.68
CA GLY A 224 -5.73 16.99 27.14
C GLY A 224 -4.49 16.24 26.63
N THR A 225 -4.64 15.07 25.99
CA THR A 225 -3.51 14.36 25.35
C THR A 225 -2.87 15.21 24.25
N ARG A 226 -1.53 15.29 24.26
CA ARG A 226 -0.73 16.04 23.30
C ARG A 226 0.57 15.29 23.00
N GLY A 227 1.04 15.41 21.75
CA GLY A 227 2.32 14.85 21.31
C GLY A 227 2.20 13.39 20.86
N GLU A 228 3.36 12.74 20.79
CA GLU A 228 3.51 11.39 20.27
C GLU A 228 3.33 10.35 21.37
N VAL A 229 2.59 9.28 21.05
CA VAL A 229 2.32 8.13 21.91
C VAL A 229 2.62 6.88 21.10
N ARG A 230 3.45 5.97 21.62
CA ARG A 230 3.58 4.65 21.00
C ARG A 230 2.39 3.78 21.40
N ALA A 231 1.73 3.18 20.42
CA ALA A 231 0.73 2.14 20.64
C ALA A 231 1.30 0.80 20.18
N THR A 232 1.25 -0.20 21.06
CA THR A 232 1.54 -1.61 20.72
C THR A 232 0.26 -2.39 20.89
N PHE A 233 -0.07 -3.25 19.93
CA PHE A 233 -1.36 -3.92 19.91
C PHE A 233 -1.24 -5.29 19.26
N LEU A 234 -2.12 -6.21 19.66
CA LEU A 234 -2.34 -7.46 18.94
C LEU A 234 -3.62 -7.33 18.13
N MET A 235 -3.57 -7.75 16.87
CA MET A 235 -4.72 -7.80 15.98
C MET A 235 -4.83 -9.17 15.32
N ASP A 236 -6.04 -9.56 14.96
CA ASP A 236 -6.26 -10.68 14.04
C ASP A 236 -6.95 -10.25 12.75
N ALA A 237 -6.84 -11.08 11.71
CA ALA A 237 -7.55 -10.92 10.44
C ALA A 237 -7.98 -12.29 9.89
N PRO A 238 -9.11 -12.39 9.16
CA PRO A 238 -9.48 -13.64 8.50
C PRO A 238 -8.40 -14.08 7.50
N ARG A 239 -8.03 -15.36 7.47
CA ARG A 239 -7.05 -15.88 6.49
C ARG A 239 -7.51 -15.66 5.05
N GLY A 240 -8.82 -15.85 4.81
CA GLY A 240 -9.47 -15.65 3.51
C GLY A 240 -9.41 -14.20 2.98
N TYR A 241 -9.01 -13.23 3.80
CA TYR A 241 -8.81 -11.85 3.33
C TYR A 241 -7.65 -11.75 2.35
N PHE A 242 -6.60 -12.55 2.55
CA PHE A 242 -5.39 -12.44 1.74
C PHE A 242 -5.54 -13.14 0.40
N ASN A 243 -6.13 -14.34 0.39
CA ASN A 243 -6.50 -15.15 -0.77
C ASN A 243 -7.56 -16.18 -0.39
N VAL A 244 -8.21 -16.73 -1.41
CA VAL A 244 -9.14 -17.86 -1.30
C VAL A 244 -8.79 -18.92 -2.35
N ALA A 245 -9.12 -20.18 -2.09
CA ALA A 245 -8.84 -21.27 -3.02
C ALA A 245 -9.55 -21.08 -4.38
N ALA A 246 -10.76 -20.52 -4.38
CA ALA A 246 -11.51 -20.17 -5.58
C ALA A 246 -12.51 -19.05 -5.30
N ILE A 247 -12.82 -18.24 -6.32
CA ILE A 247 -13.92 -17.28 -6.27
C ILE A 247 -15.24 -18.05 -6.46
N PRO A 248 -16.27 -17.83 -5.62
CA PRO A 248 -17.54 -18.52 -5.76
C PRO A 248 -18.32 -18.04 -7.00
N SER A 249 -18.86 -18.99 -7.77
CA SER A 249 -19.77 -18.72 -8.89
C SER A 249 -21.20 -18.45 -8.39
N VAL A 250 -21.43 -17.28 -7.78
CA VAL A 250 -22.75 -16.76 -7.39
C VAL A 250 -23.08 -15.50 -8.19
N PRO A 251 -24.33 -14.99 -8.24
CA PRO A 251 -24.60 -13.70 -8.85
C PRO A 251 -23.74 -12.58 -8.25
N SER A 252 -23.13 -11.75 -9.09
CA SER A 252 -22.22 -10.68 -8.67
C SER A 252 -22.87 -9.62 -7.80
N ASP A 253 -24.18 -9.44 -7.93
CA ASP A 253 -24.99 -8.43 -7.25
C ASP A 253 -25.63 -8.93 -5.94
N VAL A 254 -25.19 -10.10 -5.42
CA VAL A 254 -25.70 -10.69 -4.18
C VAL A 254 -25.66 -9.74 -2.98
N TYR A 255 -24.69 -8.82 -2.95
CA TYR A 255 -24.54 -7.79 -1.91
C TYR A 255 -24.83 -6.37 -2.40
N ALA A 256 -25.51 -6.19 -3.53
CA ALA A 256 -25.78 -4.86 -4.10
C ALA A 256 -26.61 -3.95 -3.18
N HIS A 257 -27.38 -4.53 -2.25
CA HIS A 257 -28.16 -3.79 -1.26
C HIS A 257 -27.30 -3.04 -0.23
N GLU A 258 -26.00 -3.35 -0.13
CA GLU A 258 -25.05 -2.66 0.75
C GLU A 258 -24.36 -1.47 0.08
N LEU A 259 -24.50 -1.33 -1.24
CA LEU A 259 -23.83 -0.27 -2.00
C LEU A 259 -24.46 1.10 -1.76
N PHE A 260 -23.59 2.10 -1.67
CA PHE A 260 -24.01 3.48 -1.87
C PHE A 260 -24.40 3.67 -3.35
N ALA A 261 -25.60 4.18 -3.60
CA ALA A 261 -26.11 4.33 -4.96
C ALA A 261 -25.22 5.26 -5.80
N LEU A 262 -24.79 4.77 -6.96
CA LEU A 262 -24.12 5.59 -7.96
C LEU A 262 -25.09 6.61 -8.55
N GLU A 263 -24.55 7.77 -8.94
CA GLU A 263 -25.28 8.69 -9.80
C GLU A 263 -25.57 8.06 -11.16
N ASP A 264 -26.74 8.36 -11.73
CA ASP A 264 -27.22 7.76 -12.98
C ASP A 264 -26.22 7.88 -14.15
N SER A 265 -25.52 9.02 -14.28
CA SER A 265 -24.53 9.21 -15.36
C SER A 265 -23.31 8.32 -15.16
N VAL A 266 -22.73 8.31 -13.96
CA VAL A 266 -21.58 7.46 -13.61
C VAL A 266 -21.95 5.99 -13.76
N ARG A 267 -23.15 5.60 -13.32
CA ARG A 267 -23.66 4.24 -13.47
C ARG A 267 -23.81 3.86 -14.96
N ALA A 268 -24.35 4.74 -15.79
CA ALA A 268 -24.52 4.48 -17.21
C ALA A 268 -23.17 4.31 -17.92
N ASP A 269 -22.21 5.20 -17.65
CA ASP A 269 -20.86 5.12 -18.21
C ASP A 269 -20.14 3.83 -17.77
N ALA A 270 -20.24 3.49 -16.49
CA ALA A 270 -19.62 2.30 -15.94
C ALA A 270 -20.25 1.00 -16.45
N LEU A 271 -21.57 0.96 -16.65
CA LEU A 271 -22.25 -0.19 -17.26
C LEU A 271 -21.93 -0.32 -18.76
N ALA A 272 -21.79 0.79 -19.48
CA ALA A 272 -21.36 0.76 -20.88
C ALA A 272 -19.95 0.17 -20.99
N PHE A 273 -19.02 0.62 -20.13
CA PHE A 273 -17.68 0.05 -20.07
C PHE A 273 -17.67 -1.42 -19.62
N ALA A 274 -18.47 -1.80 -18.62
CA ALA A 274 -18.57 -3.20 -18.19
C ALA A 274 -19.07 -4.12 -19.31
N ALA A 275 -20.00 -3.65 -20.14
CA ALA A 275 -20.47 -4.38 -21.31
C ALA A 275 -19.38 -4.56 -22.37
N GLU A 276 -18.44 -3.60 -22.52
CA GLU A 276 -17.24 -3.75 -23.37
C GLU A 276 -16.32 -4.88 -22.85
N LEU A 277 -16.27 -5.09 -21.53
CA LEU A 277 -15.56 -6.21 -20.90
C LEU A 277 -16.34 -7.54 -20.96
N GLY A 278 -17.56 -7.53 -21.51
CA GLY A 278 -18.40 -8.70 -21.65
C GLY A 278 -19.09 -9.15 -20.37
N VAL A 279 -19.27 -8.24 -19.40
CA VAL A 279 -19.92 -8.55 -18.11
C VAL A 279 -21.06 -7.58 -17.78
N ALA A 280 -22.06 -8.07 -17.07
CA ALA A 280 -23.25 -7.36 -16.67
C ALA A 280 -23.63 -7.64 -15.19
N PRO A 281 -24.45 -6.79 -14.55
CA PRO A 281 -24.94 -7.05 -13.20
C PRO A 281 -25.68 -8.40 -13.13
N GLY A 282 -25.35 -9.20 -12.12
CA GLY A 282 -25.97 -10.51 -11.89
C GLY A 282 -25.29 -11.68 -12.61
N ASP A 283 -24.29 -11.41 -13.45
CA ASP A 283 -23.41 -12.45 -13.99
C ASP A 283 -22.65 -13.17 -12.86
N PRO A 284 -22.11 -14.38 -13.10
CA PRO A 284 -21.31 -15.10 -12.10
C PRO A 284 -20.13 -14.26 -11.58
N LEU A 285 -19.98 -14.17 -10.26
CA LEU A 285 -19.01 -13.32 -9.56
C LEU A 285 -17.56 -13.69 -9.92
N ASP A 286 -17.26 -14.96 -10.12
CA ASP A 286 -15.97 -15.44 -10.62
C ASP A 286 -15.66 -14.92 -12.03
N ALA A 287 -16.64 -14.93 -12.93
CA ALA A 287 -16.52 -14.33 -14.26
C ALA A 287 -16.37 -12.81 -14.20
N VAL A 288 -17.18 -12.13 -13.38
CA VAL A 288 -17.12 -10.67 -13.18
C VAL A 288 -15.76 -10.24 -12.61
N LEU A 289 -15.32 -10.84 -11.50
CA LEU A 289 -14.02 -10.51 -10.91
C LEU A 289 -12.87 -10.95 -11.81
N GLY A 290 -13.01 -12.05 -12.54
CA GLY A 290 -12.05 -12.46 -13.56
C GLY A 290 -11.86 -11.40 -14.64
N ALA A 291 -12.96 -10.89 -15.22
CA ALA A 291 -12.91 -9.88 -16.27
C ALA A 291 -12.35 -8.53 -15.78
N LEU A 292 -12.86 -8.03 -14.64
CA LEU A 292 -12.37 -6.77 -14.05
C LEU A 292 -10.89 -6.87 -13.69
N THR A 293 -10.50 -7.96 -13.00
CA THR A 293 -9.11 -8.13 -12.57
C THR A 293 -8.18 -8.29 -13.77
N ALA A 294 -8.55 -9.09 -14.78
CA ALA A 294 -7.77 -9.21 -16.00
C ALA A 294 -7.55 -7.86 -16.69
N HIS A 295 -8.60 -7.04 -16.80
CA HIS A 295 -8.53 -5.72 -17.43
C HIS A 295 -7.63 -4.75 -16.64
N PHE A 296 -7.91 -4.55 -15.36
CA PHE A 296 -7.20 -3.54 -14.56
C PHE A 296 -5.77 -3.95 -14.19
N ARG A 297 -5.47 -5.26 -14.15
CA ARG A 297 -4.08 -5.75 -14.03
C ARG A 297 -3.28 -5.59 -15.30
N ALA A 298 -3.94 -5.51 -16.46
CA ALA A 298 -3.30 -5.31 -17.76
C ALA A 298 -2.93 -3.85 -18.06
N PHE A 299 -3.18 -2.91 -17.13
CA PHE A 299 -2.72 -1.55 -17.27
C PHE A 299 -1.19 -1.51 -17.39
N GLU A 300 -0.69 -0.49 -18.07
CA GLU A 300 0.74 -0.19 -18.20
C GLU A 300 1.04 1.19 -17.61
N GLU A 301 2.22 1.35 -17.02
CA GLU A 301 2.71 2.66 -16.61
C GLU A 301 3.13 3.45 -17.85
N SER A 302 2.79 4.73 -17.90
CA SER A 302 3.03 5.55 -19.09
C SER A 302 3.21 7.01 -18.71
N GLU A 303 4.30 7.62 -19.21
CA GLU A 303 4.55 9.06 -19.12
C GLU A 303 3.53 9.87 -19.95
N GLU A 304 3.01 9.26 -21.00
CA GLU A 304 1.94 9.84 -21.82
C GLU A 304 0.58 9.47 -21.24
N PRO A 305 -0.22 10.40 -20.71
CA PRO A 305 -1.55 10.10 -20.20
C PRO A 305 -2.49 9.64 -21.33
N PRO A 306 -3.59 8.95 -20.99
CA PRO A 306 -4.64 8.65 -21.97
C PRO A 306 -5.33 9.91 -22.47
N GLU A 307 -5.93 9.80 -23.66
CA GLU A 307 -6.67 10.88 -24.32
C GLU A 307 -7.71 11.50 -23.37
N GLU A 308 -7.85 12.83 -23.44
CA GLU A 308 -8.78 13.57 -22.60
C GLU A 308 -10.12 13.76 -23.31
N THR A 309 -11.12 12.95 -22.93
CA THR A 309 -12.48 13.04 -23.50
C THR A 309 -13.45 13.81 -22.60
N GLY A 310 -12.97 14.27 -21.43
CA GLY A 310 -13.78 14.93 -20.41
C GLY A 310 -14.38 13.97 -19.37
N ASN A 311 -14.12 12.66 -19.49
CA ASN A 311 -14.52 11.66 -18.50
C ASN A 311 -13.28 10.88 -18.03
N ILE A 312 -12.61 11.38 -16.99
CA ILE A 312 -11.37 10.80 -16.49
C ILE A 312 -11.50 9.32 -16.10
N TYR A 313 -12.68 8.88 -15.66
CA TYR A 313 -12.94 7.46 -15.39
C TYR A 313 -12.83 6.62 -16.67
N LEU A 314 -13.53 7.01 -17.73
CA LEU A 314 -13.47 6.28 -19.01
C LEU A 314 -12.12 6.42 -19.69
N ASP A 315 -11.49 7.60 -19.60
CA ASP A 315 -10.17 7.86 -20.18
C ASP A 315 -9.12 6.90 -19.58
N LEU A 316 -9.10 6.77 -18.25
CA LEU A 316 -8.22 5.83 -17.55
C LEU A 316 -8.61 4.37 -17.82
N ALA A 317 -9.90 4.04 -17.68
CA ALA A 317 -10.42 2.67 -17.82
C ALA A 317 -10.14 2.08 -19.20
N ARG A 318 -10.41 2.82 -20.28
CA ARG A 318 -10.19 2.38 -21.67
C ARG A 318 -8.76 2.59 -22.14
N GLY A 319 -8.10 3.64 -21.64
CA GLY A 319 -6.73 3.94 -21.99
C GLY A 319 -5.73 2.90 -21.49
N MET A 320 -6.08 2.16 -20.42
CA MET A 320 -5.22 1.14 -19.79
C MET A 320 -3.83 1.67 -19.40
N LYS A 321 -3.75 2.97 -19.10
CA LYS A 321 -2.54 3.65 -18.68
C LYS A 321 -2.70 4.12 -17.25
N GLY A 322 -1.83 3.65 -16.36
CA GLY A 322 -1.82 4.10 -14.98
C GLY A 322 -1.27 3.12 -13.96
N VAL A 323 -0.86 3.70 -12.84
CA VAL A 323 -0.32 2.99 -11.68
C VAL A 323 -1.42 2.53 -10.71
N CYS A 324 -1.04 1.90 -9.59
CA CYS A 324 -1.92 1.29 -8.59
C CYS A 324 -3.20 2.09 -8.28
N ARG A 325 -3.10 3.40 -8.00
CA ARG A 325 -4.25 4.25 -7.66
C ARG A 325 -5.26 4.41 -8.79
N HIS A 326 -4.83 4.44 -10.06
CA HIS A 326 -5.72 4.52 -11.22
C HIS A 326 -6.44 3.20 -11.47
N ARG A 327 -5.72 2.08 -11.31
CA ARG A 327 -6.28 0.73 -11.44
C ARG A 327 -7.39 0.50 -10.42
N ALA A 328 -7.10 0.80 -9.15
CA ALA A 328 -8.06 0.67 -8.06
C ALA A 328 -9.25 1.61 -8.23
N TYR A 329 -9.01 2.85 -8.70
CA TYR A 329 -10.06 3.82 -8.98
C TYR A 329 -11.08 3.33 -10.03
N GLY A 330 -10.58 2.92 -11.19
CA GLY A 330 -11.45 2.39 -12.26
C GLY A 330 -12.19 1.14 -11.81
N PHE A 331 -11.49 0.21 -11.17
CA PHE A 331 -12.07 -1.05 -10.68
C PHE A 331 -13.26 -0.81 -9.76
N VAL A 332 -13.13 0.05 -8.75
CA VAL A 332 -14.19 0.27 -7.76
C VAL A 332 -15.45 0.87 -8.39
N ILE A 333 -15.29 1.82 -9.32
CA ILE A 333 -16.43 2.43 -10.02
C ILE A 333 -17.15 1.38 -10.88
N THR A 334 -16.43 0.57 -11.66
CA THR A 334 -17.03 -0.47 -12.49
C THR A 334 -17.70 -1.56 -11.63
N ALA A 335 -17.05 -1.99 -10.55
CA ALA A 335 -17.58 -2.99 -9.61
C ALA A 335 -18.89 -2.54 -8.96
N HIS A 336 -18.96 -1.28 -8.50
CA HIS A 336 -20.20 -0.71 -7.93
C HIS A 336 -21.34 -0.70 -8.95
N ALA A 337 -21.07 -0.37 -10.22
CA ALA A 337 -22.09 -0.38 -11.25
C ALA A 337 -22.64 -1.80 -11.53
N LEU A 338 -21.78 -2.82 -11.37
CA LEU A 338 -22.09 -4.25 -11.48
C LEU A 338 -22.74 -4.85 -10.23
N GLY A 339 -23.00 -4.05 -9.19
CA GLY A 339 -23.63 -4.50 -7.95
C GLY A 339 -22.67 -5.16 -6.96
N VAL A 340 -21.35 -5.10 -7.21
CA VAL A 340 -20.32 -5.72 -6.36
C VAL A 340 -19.80 -4.69 -5.35
N PRO A 341 -19.95 -4.90 -4.03
CA PRO A 341 -19.32 -4.05 -3.03
C PRO A 341 -17.80 -4.15 -3.12
N ALA A 342 -17.19 -3.04 -3.53
CA ALA A 342 -15.75 -2.87 -3.60
C ALA A 342 -15.33 -1.62 -2.82
N ARG A 343 -14.12 -1.66 -2.27
CA ARG A 343 -13.50 -0.51 -1.59
C ARG A 343 -12.17 -0.20 -2.23
N PHE A 344 -11.88 1.08 -2.36
CA PHE A 344 -10.55 1.56 -2.68
C PHE A 344 -9.77 1.68 -1.39
N VAL A 345 -8.59 1.08 -1.32
CA VAL A 345 -7.74 1.14 -0.15
C VAL A 345 -6.38 1.64 -0.54
N GLN A 346 -5.81 2.54 0.26
CA GLN A 346 -4.48 3.06 0.04
C GLN A 346 -3.71 3.30 1.33
N ASN A 347 -2.41 3.43 1.16
CA ASN A 347 -1.46 3.98 2.12
C ASN A 347 -0.40 4.80 1.37
N GLU A 348 0.74 5.08 2.02
CA GLU A 348 1.79 5.90 1.42
C GLU A 348 2.52 5.28 0.23
N ALA A 349 2.45 3.96 0.07
CA ALA A 349 3.24 3.21 -0.91
C ALA A 349 2.37 2.46 -1.93
N HIS A 350 1.12 2.16 -1.63
CA HIS A 350 0.30 1.35 -2.54
C HIS A 350 -1.18 1.64 -2.43
N ALA A 351 -1.90 1.34 -3.51
CA ALA A 351 -3.36 1.32 -3.58
C ALA A 351 -3.87 0.01 -4.18
N TRP A 352 -4.91 -0.54 -3.59
CA TRP A 352 -5.53 -1.82 -4.00
C TRP A 352 -7.04 -1.77 -3.77
N VAL A 353 -7.72 -2.87 -4.08
CA VAL A 353 -9.17 -2.98 -3.85
C VAL A 353 -9.51 -4.10 -2.87
N GLU A 354 -10.57 -3.90 -2.12
CA GLU A 354 -11.19 -4.96 -1.32
C GLU A 354 -12.56 -5.27 -1.92
N VAL A 355 -12.87 -6.54 -2.13
CA VAL A 355 -14.14 -6.98 -2.71
C VAL A 355 -14.87 -7.85 -1.70
N LYS A 356 -16.15 -7.56 -1.46
CA LYS A 356 -16.99 -8.40 -0.61
C LYS A 356 -17.47 -9.63 -1.38
N ILE A 357 -17.13 -10.81 -0.91
CA ILE A 357 -17.50 -12.09 -1.52
C ILE A 357 -18.13 -13.04 -0.47
N PRO A 358 -18.97 -14.00 -0.88
CA PRO A 358 -19.37 -15.09 0.00
C PRO A 358 -18.16 -16.00 0.25
N MET A 359 -17.63 -15.98 1.47
CA MET A 359 -16.47 -16.79 1.85
C MET A 359 -16.92 -18.22 2.18
N PRO A 360 -16.34 -19.24 1.53
CA PRO A 360 -16.58 -20.62 1.92
C PRO A 360 -16.02 -20.84 3.33
N VAL A 361 -16.76 -21.60 4.14
CA VAL A 361 -16.35 -22.02 5.49
C VAL A 361 -16.42 -23.53 5.52
N GLU A 362 -15.32 -24.16 5.91
CA GLU A 362 -15.28 -25.61 6.05
C GLU A 362 -16.28 -26.08 7.13
N GLY A 363 -17.12 -27.05 6.77
CA GLY A 363 -18.13 -27.61 7.68
C GLY A 363 -19.37 -26.73 7.91
N ALA A 364 -19.53 -25.62 7.18
CA ALA A 364 -20.76 -24.82 7.19
C ALA A 364 -21.58 -25.03 5.91
N ASP A 365 -22.91 -25.09 6.06
CA ASP A 365 -23.84 -25.25 4.93
C ASP A 365 -23.99 -23.97 4.09
N GLU A 366 -23.77 -22.79 4.70
CA GLU A 366 -23.89 -21.49 4.04
C GLU A 366 -22.57 -20.69 4.14
N PRO A 367 -22.16 -20.01 3.05
CA PRO A 367 -21.00 -19.14 3.09
C PRO A 367 -21.26 -17.91 3.96
N VAL A 368 -20.20 -17.37 4.56
CA VAL A 368 -20.28 -16.12 5.33
C VAL A 368 -19.79 -14.95 4.48
N PRO A 369 -20.43 -13.77 4.51
CA PRO A 369 -19.89 -12.61 3.82
C PRO A 369 -18.49 -12.26 4.36
N GLY A 370 -17.53 -11.99 3.48
CA GLY A 370 -16.19 -11.55 3.88
C GLY A 370 -15.53 -10.69 2.81
N TRP A 371 -14.42 -10.05 3.17
CA TRP A 371 -13.65 -9.22 2.25
C TRP A 371 -12.44 -9.96 1.71
N LEU A 372 -12.22 -9.89 0.40
CA LEU A 372 -11.01 -10.35 -0.28
C LEU A 372 -10.19 -9.14 -0.72
N ARG A 373 -8.90 -9.12 -0.37
CA ARG A 373 -7.92 -8.18 -0.93
C ARG A 373 -7.61 -8.59 -2.36
N VAL A 374 -7.77 -7.66 -3.30
CA VAL A 374 -7.34 -7.82 -4.69
C VAL A 374 -6.28 -6.79 -5.00
N ASP A 375 -5.05 -7.27 -5.15
CA ASP A 375 -3.95 -6.45 -5.64
C ASP A 375 -4.00 -6.34 -7.18
N LEU A 376 -4.04 -5.12 -7.69
CA LEU A 376 -4.10 -4.84 -9.12
C LEU A 376 -2.73 -4.49 -9.73
N GLY A 377 -1.66 -4.46 -8.92
CA GLY A 377 -0.31 -4.12 -9.34
C GLY A 377 -0.13 -2.63 -9.56
N GLY A 378 0.85 -2.25 -10.39
CA GLY A 378 1.21 -0.84 -10.59
C GLY A 378 1.91 -0.23 -9.36
N ALA A 379 2.68 -1.06 -8.65
CA ALA A 379 3.65 -0.59 -7.66
C ALA A 379 4.85 0.04 -8.41
N ALA A 380 5.49 1.05 -7.79
CA ALA A 380 6.66 1.69 -8.40
C ALA A 380 7.78 0.68 -8.69
N SER A 381 8.72 1.08 -9.55
CA SER A 381 9.88 0.26 -9.90
C SER A 381 10.72 -0.19 -8.69
N ALA A 382 10.68 0.54 -7.57
CA ALA A 382 11.44 0.26 -6.35
C ALA A 382 10.63 0.46 -5.06
N LEU A 383 10.84 -0.42 -4.07
CA LEU A 383 10.22 -0.33 -2.74
C LEU A 383 11.29 -0.40 -1.64
N GLN A 384 11.25 0.57 -0.73
CA GLN A 384 12.05 0.55 0.49
C GLN A 384 11.13 0.36 1.69
N ALA A 385 11.20 -0.82 2.31
CA ALA A 385 10.56 -1.04 3.59
C ALA A 385 11.43 -0.47 4.71
N HIS A 386 10.82 0.24 5.64
CA HIS A 386 11.47 0.74 6.84
C HIS A 386 10.97 -0.05 8.06
N GLY A 387 11.89 -0.47 8.93
CA GLY A 387 11.57 -1.20 10.15
C GLY A 387 11.03 -2.60 9.88
N ALA A 388 11.49 -3.27 8.81
CA ALA A 388 11.13 -4.65 8.47
C ALA A 388 12.31 -5.63 8.50
N GLU A 389 13.50 -5.15 8.87
CA GLU A 389 14.77 -5.90 8.80
C GLU A 389 14.80 -7.08 9.77
N ASP A 390 13.98 -7.06 10.81
CA ASP A 390 13.85 -8.07 11.86
C ASP A 390 12.50 -8.81 11.84
N ARG A 391 11.69 -8.63 10.78
CA ARG A 391 10.31 -9.14 10.71
C ARG A 391 10.15 -10.16 9.59
N PRO A 392 9.58 -11.35 9.86
CA PRO A 392 9.20 -12.26 8.77
C PRO A 392 8.08 -11.65 7.92
N VAL A 393 8.06 -12.01 6.64
CA VAL A 393 7.01 -11.59 5.70
C VAL A 393 5.81 -12.52 5.84
N TYR A 394 4.61 -11.94 5.88
CA TYR A 394 3.37 -12.71 5.90
C TYR A 394 3.12 -13.38 4.54
N ARG A 395 2.92 -14.69 4.54
CA ARG A 395 2.66 -15.51 3.35
C ARG A 395 1.21 -16.02 3.39
N PRO A 396 0.36 -15.63 2.42
CA PRO A 396 -0.95 -16.22 2.29
C PRO A 396 -0.85 -17.73 2.04
N ARG A 397 -1.75 -18.50 2.65
CA ARG A 397 -1.78 -19.97 2.50
C ARG A 397 -2.29 -20.40 1.11
N GLU A 398 -3.30 -19.69 0.62
CA GLU A 398 -3.85 -19.89 -0.72
C GLU A 398 -3.11 -19.01 -1.73
N ARG A 399 -3.09 -19.43 -2.99
CA ARG A 399 -2.60 -18.61 -4.11
C ARG A 399 -3.66 -17.63 -4.56
N ASP A 400 -3.24 -16.55 -5.22
CA ASP A 400 -4.17 -15.67 -5.92
C ASP A 400 -4.96 -16.43 -7.00
N PRO A 401 -6.30 -16.54 -6.88
CA PRO A 401 -7.11 -17.26 -7.86
C PRO A 401 -7.45 -16.41 -9.10
N LEU A 402 -7.09 -15.12 -9.12
CA LEU A 402 -7.50 -14.18 -10.17
C LEU A 402 -6.50 -14.13 -11.34
N PRO A 403 -6.93 -13.74 -12.55
CA PRO A 403 -6.05 -13.67 -13.72
C PRO A 403 -4.83 -12.77 -13.50
N GLN A 404 -3.67 -13.21 -13.97
CA GLN A 404 -2.40 -12.49 -13.88
C GLN A 404 -1.83 -12.21 -15.28
N PRO A 405 -2.33 -11.18 -15.99
CA PRO A 405 -1.83 -10.83 -17.32
C PRO A 405 -0.34 -10.48 -17.29
N GLU A 406 0.30 -10.49 -18.47
CA GLU A 406 1.74 -10.28 -18.59
C GLU A 406 2.20 -8.95 -17.96
N ALA A 407 1.50 -7.83 -18.24
CA ALA A 407 1.84 -6.52 -17.68
C ALA A 407 1.89 -6.53 -16.13
N TYR A 408 0.99 -7.27 -15.48
CA TYR A 408 0.99 -7.43 -14.02
C TYR A 408 2.24 -8.20 -13.54
N ARG A 409 2.54 -9.35 -14.15
CA ARG A 409 3.72 -10.15 -13.81
C ARG A 409 5.02 -9.40 -14.07
N GLN A 410 5.08 -8.59 -15.12
CA GLN A 410 6.24 -7.74 -15.45
C GLN A 410 6.44 -6.63 -14.43
N SER A 411 5.38 -5.95 -13.99
CA SER A 411 5.48 -4.88 -12.97
C SER A 411 6.15 -5.38 -11.67
N TYR A 412 5.87 -6.62 -11.25
CA TYR A 412 6.50 -7.23 -10.09
C TYR A 412 7.88 -7.84 -10.36
N SER A 413 8.13 -8.26 -11.60
CA SER A 413 9.46 -8.74 -12.00
C SER A 413 10.48 -7.60 -11.98
N GLN A 414 10.08 -6.38 -12.35
CA GLN A 414 10.90 -5.18 -12.23
C GLN A 414 11.13 -4.82 -10.75
N LEU A 415 10.08 -4.87 -9.93
CA LEU A 415 10.18 -4.63 -8.49
C LEU A 415 11.17 -5.58 -7.78
N ARG A 416 11.26 -6.85 -8.21
CA ARG A 416 12.19 -7.85 -7.64
C ARG A 416 13.65 -7.40 -7.65
N GLY A 417 14.05 -6.51 -8.57
CA GLY A 417 15.42 -5.98 -8.65
C GLY A 417 15.74 -4.87 -7.65
N ASP A 418 14.73 -4.12 -7.19
CA ASP A 418 14.90 -2.86 -6.47
C ASP A 418 14.06 -2.79 -5.17
N VAL A 419 13.90 -3.94 -4.49
CA VAL A 419 13.30 -4.03 -3.15
C VAL A 419 14.38 -4.07 -2.06
N SER A 420 14.24 -3.25 -1.02
CA SER A 420 15.19 -3.18 0.10
C SER A 420 14.50 -2.99 1.46
N GLY A 421 15.25 -3.25 2.54
CA GLY A 421 14.81 -3.02 3.93
C GLY A 421 14.02 -4.16 4.58
N PHE A 422 13.93 -5.30 3.91
CA PHE A 422 13.44 -6.55 4.49
C PHE A 422 14.58 -7.39 5.09
N ARG A 423 14.21 -8.37 5.93
CA ARG A 423 15.13 -9.35 6.52
C ARG A 423 15.92 -10.10 5.44
N GLN A 424 17.24 -10.26 5.62
CA GLN A 424 18.16 -10.77 4.58
C GLN A 424 17.91 -12.22 4.14
N ASP A 425 17.34 -13.04 5.03
CA ASP A 425 17.02 -14.45 4.74
C ASP A 425 15.65 -14.61 4.03
N GLU A 426 14.93 -13.51 3.82
CA GLU A 426 13.65 -13.52 3.12
C GLU A 426 13.88 -13.34 1.61
N GLU A 427 13.53 -14.35 0.81
CA GLU A 427 13.34 -14.14 -0.64
C GLU A 427 12.07 -13.31 -0.87
N VAL A 428 12.20 -11.99 -0.73
CA VAL A 428 11.13 -11.04 -1.06
C VAL A 428 11.09 -10.86 -2.59
N GLY A 429 10.61 -11.89 -3.28
CA GLY A 429 10.39 -11.87 -4.73
C GLY A 429 9.00 -11.39 -5.13
N ALA A 430 8.75 -11.28 -6.45
CA ALA A 430 7.44 -11.01 -7.01
C ALA A 430 6.33 -11.85 -6.34
N ALA A 431 6.59 -13.12 -6.03
CA ALA A 431 5.67 -14.04 -5.34
C ALA A 431 5.21 -13.60 -3.93
N SER A 432 6.04 -12.82 -3.21
CA SER A 432 5.67 -12.28 -1.89
C SER A 432 4.75 -11.06 -1.99
N PHE A 433 4.75 -10.38 -3.14
CA PHE A 433 3.92 -9.20 -3.41
C PHE A 433 2.70 -9.55 -4.28
N ALA A 434 2.92 -10.23 -5.39
CA ALA A 434 1.98 -11.02 -6.15
C ALA A 434 1.89 -12.41 -5.53
N SER A 435 1.34 -12.53 -4.33
CA SER A 435 0.41 -13.60 -3.93
C SER A 435 0.59 -15.05 -4.49
N GLU A 436 1.82 -15.49 -4.75
CA GLU A 436 2.16 -16.81 -5.29
C GLU A 436 2.74 -17.63 -4.14
N GLY A 437 1.90 -18.46 -3.54
CA GLY A 437 2.30 -19.34 -2.44
C GLY A 437 3.46 -20.27 -2.82
N ALA A 438 4.43 -20.38 -1.90
CA ALA A 438 5.60 -21.25 -2.02
C ALA A 438 5.19 -22.72 -2.17
N GLY A 439 5.65 -23.35 -3.26
CA GLY A 439 5.52 -24.79 -3.49
C GLY A 439 6.72 -25.27 -4.31
N ALA A 440 7.64 -25.95 -3.62
CA ALA A 440 8.87 -26.54 -4.16
C ALA A 440 8.60 -27.72 -5.10
N GLY A 441 9.50 -27.91 -6.06
CA GLY A 441 9.55 -29.09 -6.94
C GLY A 441 10.72 -29.02 -7.90
N GLU A 442 11.92 -29.34 -7.41
CA GLU A 442 13.13 -29.58 -8.20
C GLU A 442 12.87 -30.64 -9.29
N GLY A 443 13.26 -30.31 -10.52
CA GLY A 443 13.32 -31.24 -11.64
C GLY A 443 14.52 -30.88 -12.49
N ALA A 444 15.68 -31.42 -12.12
CA ALA A 444 16.89 -31.37 -12.93
C ALA A 444 16.64 -32.02 -14.30
N GLY A 445 16.85 -31.26 -15.37
CA GLY A 445 16.84 -31.73 -16.75
C GLY A 445 18.23 -31.55 -17.37
N GLU A 446 18.97 -32.64 -17.44
CA GLU A 446 20.31 -32.79 -18.02
C GLU A 446 20.43 -32.26 -19.46
N ALA A 447 21.62 -31.76 -19.76
CA ALA A 447 22.06 -31.33 -21.07
C ALA A 447 22.64 -32.49 -21.92
N ALA A 448 22.57 -32.27 -23.23
CA ALA A 448 23.43 -32.74 -24.34
C ALA A 448 23.00 -34.01 -25.12
N PRO A 449 23.47 -34.23 -26.38
CA PRO A 449 24.05 -33.31 -27.39
C PRO A 449 23.54 -33.50 -28.86
N SER A 450 24.05 -32.59 -29.70
CA SER A 450 24.16 -32.49 -31.17
C SER A 450 24.32 -33.77 -32.03
N GLU A 451 23.69 -33.74 -33.22
CA GLU A 451 24.19 -34.18 -34.57
C GLU A 451 23.43 -33.30 -35.61
N GLY A 452 23.95 -32.64 -36.65
CA GLY A 452 25.20 -32.72 -37.39
C GLY A 452 24.96 -33.41 -38.74
N THR A 453 24.72 -32.69 -39.86
CA THR A 453 25.17 -33.06 -41.23
C THR A 453 25.03 -31.88 -42.20
N GLU A 454 26.06 -31.74 -43.03
CA GLU A 454 26.41 -30.68 -43.96
C GLU A 454 25.65 -30.70 -45.31
N ALA A 455 25.89 -29.61 -46.04
CA ALA A 455 25.37 -29.14 -47.31
C ALA A 455 25.60 -30.03 -48.54
N VAL A 456 24.72 -29.86 -49.54
CA VAL A 456 25.10 -29.79 -50.96
C VAL A 456 24.20 -28.75 -51.67
N ALA A 457 24.85 -27.78 -52.30
CA ALA A 457 24.33 -26.82 -53.29
C ALA A 457 23.91 -27.55 -54.60
N GLU A 458 23.12 -27.04 -55.55
CA GLU A 458 22.87 -25.68 -56.05
C GLU A 458 21.68 -25.68 -57.05
N GLU A 459 21.14 -24.48 -57.33
CA GLU A 459 20.29 -24.05 -58.48
C GLU A 459 18.81 -24.47 -58.54
N GLU A 460 17.81 -23.63 -58.85
CA GLU A 460 17.77 -22.26 -59.38
C GLU A 460 16.35 -21.66 -59.11
N GLY A 461 16.26 -20.34 -58.89
CA GLY A 461 15.14 -19.52 -59.39
C GLY A 461 13.98 -19.14 -58.45
N GLY A 462 14.10 -17.97 -57.80
CA GLY A 462 13.06 -16.93 -57.91
C GLY A 462 12.15 -16.64 -56.72
N ALA A 463 12.34 -15.44 -56.16
CA ALA A 463 11.42 -14.60 -55.37
C ALA A 463 11.21 -14.95 -53.89
N LEU A 464 12.01 -14.30 -53.03
CA LEU A 464 11.68 -13.71 -51.71
C LEU A 464 12.98 -13.24 -51.06
N ASP A 465 13.40 -12.01 -51.32
CA ASP A 465 14.61 -11.41 -50.72
C ASP A 465 14.32 -9.95 -50.36
N ALA A 466 13.85 -9.75 -49.14
CA ALA A 466 13.81 -8.46 -48.43
C ALA A 466 13.68 -8.70 -46.92
N LEU A 467 14.52 -9.59 -46.36
CA LEU A 467 14.64 -9.79 -44.91
C LEU A 467 16.11 -10.10 -44.62
N PHE A 468 16.69 -9.38 -43.65
CA PHE A 468 18.07 -9.47 -43.12
C PHE A 468 19.11 -8.51 -43.74
N ASP A 469 19.02 -7.24 -43.33
CA ASP A 469 20.21 -6.39 -43.14
C ASP A 469 21.02 -6.91 -41.92
N PRO A 470 22.35 -6.78 -41.91
CA PRO A 470 23.19 -7.13 -40.76
C PRO A 470 22.89 -6.21 -39.57
N PRO A 471 23.13 -6.65 -38.31
CA PRO A 471 22.90 -5.81 -37.14
C PRO A 471 23.79 -4.57 -37.22
N GLY A 472 23.15 -3.40 -37.31
CA GLY A 472 23.81 -2.12 -37.15
C GLY A 472 24.47 -2.04 -35.77
N GLU A 473 25.63 -1.39 -35.72
CA GLU A 473 26.28 -0.99 -34.48
C GLU A 473 25.28 -0.26 -33.57
N PRO A 474 25.37 -0.39 -32.24
CA PRO A 474 24.45 0.30 -31.33
C PRO A 474 24.60 1.81 -31.53
N GLU A 475 23.61 2.45 -32.14
CA GLU A 475 23.46 3.89 -32.12
C GLU A 475 23.28 4.29 -30.65
N GLY A 476 24.31 4.90 -30.06
CA GLY A 476 24.19 5.52 -28.75
C GLY A 476 23.10 6.61 -28.76
N PRO A 477 22.55 6.98 -27.59
CA PRO A 477 21.49 7.98 -27.51
C PRO A 477 21.95 9.30 -28.15
N SER A 478 21.24 9.73 -29.20
CA SER A 478 21.50 10.98 -29.94
C SER A 478 20.85 12.20 -29.29
N ALA A 479 20.74 12.20 -27.96
CA ALA A 479 20.16 13.32 -27.21
C ALA A 479 21.00 14.59 -27.39
N ARG A 480 20.33 15.74 -27.52
CA ARG A 480 20.97 17.06 -27.70
C ARG A 480 21.10 17.76 -26.34
N PRO A 481 22.09 18.64 -26.12
CA PRO A 481 22.19 19.39 -24.87
C PRO A 481 20.98 20.31 -24.63
N LEU A 482 20.43 20.32 -23.42
CA LEU A 482 19.37 21.23 -22.98
C LEU A 482 19.96 22.37 -22.14
N THR A 483 19.47 23.60 -22.33
CA THR A 483 19.83 24.75 -21.49
C THR A 483 18.60 25.26 -20.74
N LEU A 484 18.69 25.33 -19.40
CA LEU A 484 17.69 25.99 -18.56
C LEU A 484 18.18 27.37 -18.14
N ARG A 485 17.30 28.37 -18.18
CA ARG A 485 17.54 29.72 -17.67
C ARG A 485 16.38 30.18 -16.80
N LEU A 486 16.70 30.84 -15.69
CA LEU A 486 15.72 31.48 -14.81
C LEU A 486 15.62 32.97 -15.13
N ASP A 487 14.42 33.52 -15.05
CA ASP A 487 14.21 34.96 -15.28
C ASP A 487 14.64 35.79 -14.06
N ARG A 488 14.75 35.17 -12.88
CA ARG A 488 15.20 35.79 -11.63
C ARG A 488 16.13 34.86 -10.87
N GLU A 489 17.14 35.46 -10.25
CA GLU A 489 18.18 34.75 -9.48
C GLU A 489 17.99 34.86 -7.96
N ARG A 490 17.05 35.69 -7.49
CA ARG A 490 16.80 35.91 -6.05
C ARG A 490 15.31 35.97 -5.74
N PHE A 491 14.93 35.35 -4.64
CA PHE A 491 13.56 35.23 -4.17
C PHE A 491 13.49 35.44 -2.67
N GLU A 492 12.47 36.16 -2.21
CA GLU A 492 12.11 36.28 -0.80
C GLU A 492 10.66 35.81 -0.66
N VAL A 493 10.42 34.84 0.21
CA VAL A 493 9.11 34.21 0.37
C VAL A 493 8.94 33.72 1.80
N PHE A 494 7.74 33.88 2.35
CA PHE A 494 7.41 33.38 3.68
C PHE A 494 6.99 31.91 3.62
N ARG A 495 7.28 31.18 4.69
CA ARG A 495 6.78 29.82 4.90
C ARG A 495 5.25 29.79 4.82
N GLY A 496 4.70 28.77 4.17
CA GLY A 496 3.27 28.64 3.89
C GLY A 496 2.75 29.59 2.81
N ARG A 497 3.62 30.30 2.07
CA ARG A 497 3.26 31.12 0.91
C ARG A 497 3.79 30.50 -0.38
N THR A 498 3.26 30.97 -1.50
CA THR A 498 3.63 30.51 -2.83
C THR A 498 4.86 31.25 -3.33
N LEU A 499 5.83 30.51 -3.87
CA LEU A 499 6.97 30.98 -4.62
C LEU A 499 6.68 30.79 -6.12
N THR A 500 6.76 31.87 -6.90
CA THR A 500 6.62 31.78 -8.36
C THR A 500 8.00 31.81 -9.02
N VAL A 501 8.29 30.76 -9.79
CA VAL A 501 9.54 30.58 -10.54
C VAL A 501 9.22 30.57 -12.03
N THR A 502 9.92 31.40 -12.80
CA THR A 502 9.77 31.48 -14.26
C THR A 502 11.11 31.36 -14.96
N GLY A 503 11.09 30.81 -16.16
CA GLY A 503 12.29 30.65 -16.96
C GLY A 503 12.01 30.03 -18.33
N ARG A 504 13.08 29.59 -18.99
CA ARG A 504 13.03 28.98 -20.33
C ARG A 504 13.99 27.80 -20.47
N ALA A 505 13.56 26.80 -21.22
CA ALA A 505 14.39 25.72 -21.74
C ALA A 505 14.65 25.91 -23.24
N THR A 506 15.91 25.84 -23.67
CA THR A 506 16.29 25.95 -25.08
C THR A 506 17.24 24.84 -25.50
N ASP A 507 17.18 24.46 -26.77
CA ASP A 507 18.14 23.56 -27.40
C ASP A 507 19.46 24.30 -27.75
N PRO A 508 20.46 23.62 -28.33
CA PRO A 508 21.72 24.26 -28.73
C PRO A 508 21.58 25.33 -29.82
N ASP A 509 20.51 25.27 -30.62
CA ASP A 509 20.23 26.24 -31.68
C ASP A 509 19.46 27.46 -31.15
N GLY A 510 19.08 27.45 -29.86
CA GLY A 510 18.36 28.52 -29.19
C GLY A 510 16.84 28.43 -29.33
N GLU A 511 16.33 27.35 -29.93
CA GLU A 511 14.90 27.10 -30.08
C GLU A 511 14.31 26.60 -28.76
N GLY A 512 13.09 27.03 -28.47
CA GLY A 512 12.41 26.69 -27.22
C GLY A 512 11.93 25.24 -27.19
N VAL A 513 12.32 24.49 -26.16
CA VAL A 513 11.95 23.08 -26.02
C VAL A 513 10.62 22.97 -25.27
N GLU A 514 9.58 22.50 -25.94
CA GLU A 514 8.23 22.29 -25.37
C GLU A 514 8.08 20.92 -24.69
N ALA A 515 7.13 20.82 -23.76
CA ALA A 515 6.78 19.62 -23.01
C ALA A 515 7.95 19.02 -22.20
N MET A 516 8.95 19.84 -21.89
CA MET A 516 10.10 19.45 -21.09
C MET A 516 9.76 19.57 -19.61
N ARG A 517 9.92 18.48 -18.86
CA ARG A 517 9.73 18.48 -17.41
C ARG A 517 10.76 19.38 -16.72
N VAL A 518 10.28 20.22 -15.81
CA VAL A 518 11.08 21.16 -15.01
C VAL A 518 10.72 21.02 -13.54
N GLU A 519 11.69 20.65 -12.73
CA GLU A 519 11.57 20.45 -11.29
C GLU A 519 12.13 21.66 -10.55
N VAL A 520 11.42 22.11 -9.51
CA VAL A 520 11.85 23.22 -8.64
C VAL A 520 12.17 22.67 -7.25
N LEU A 521 13.43 22.76 -6.84
CA LEU A 521 13.93 22.22 -5.59
C LEU A 521 14.55 23.31 -4.71
N LEU A 522 14.51 23.11 -3.39
CA LEU A 522 15.33 23.85 -2.45
C LEU A 522 16.43 22.96 -1.88
N ARG A 523 17.62 23.55 -1.76
CA ARG A 523 18.74 22.95 -1.05
C ARG A 523 19.17 23.88 0.08
N GLU A 524 19.21 23.35 1.29
CA GLU A 524 19.69 24.08 2.47
C GLU A 524 21.16 24.45 2.29
N MET A 525 21.56 25.64 2.72
CA MET A 525 22.96 26.07 2.66
C MET A 525 23.57 26.05 4.06
N ASP A 526 24.70 25.34 4.23
CA ASP A 526 25.48 25.46 5.46
C ASP A 526 26.22 26.81 5.53
N ALA A 527 26.67 27.20 6.72
CA ALA A 527 27.39 28.46 6.95
C ALA A 527 28.70 28.59 6.14
N ALA A 528 29.19 27.49 5.54
CA ALA A 528 30.38 27.44 4.69
C ALA A 528 30.06 27.35 3.17
N GLY A 529 28.78 27.35 2.78
CA GLY A 529 28.32 27.39 1.40
C GLY A 529 28.64 26.16 0.54
N SER A 530 29.08 25.04 1.13
CA SER A 530 29.80 23.99 0.39
C SER A 530 29.24 22.57 0.54
N ARG A 531 28.36 22.26 1.50
CA ARG A 531 27.69 20.94 1.55
C ARG A 531 26.34 21.01 2.25
N ALA A 532 25.35 20.34 1.66
CA ALA A 532 23.97 20.29 2.16
C ALA A 532 23.47 18.85 2.25
N ALA A 533 22.71 18.56 3.30
CA ALA A 533 22.29 17.22 3.71
C ALA A 533 21.01 16.70 3.02
N SER A 534 20.28 17.52 2.25
CA SER A 534 19.09 17.07 1.52
C SER A 534 18.61 18.11 0.51
N GLU A 535 18.17 17.66 -0.67
CA GLU A 535 17.38 18.47 -1.62
C GLU A 535 15.89 18.18 -1.38
N ARG A 536 15.06 19.22 -1.39
CA ARG A 536 13.60 19.09 -1.22
C ARG A 536 12.89 19.60 -2.45
N LEU A 537 12.16 18.71 -3.12
CA LEU A 537 11.30 19.08 -4.25
C LEU A 537 10.13 19.93 -3.75
N LEU A 538 9.92 21.09 -4.35
CA LEU A 538 8.79 21.98 -4.07
C LEU A 538 7.64 21.81 -5.06
N GLY A 539 7.95 21.41 -6.29
CA GLY A 539 6.96 21.16 -7.32
C GLY A 539 7.60 20.91 -8.67
N VAL A 540 6.77 20.47 -9.61
CA VAL A 540 7.15 20.13 -10.98
C VAL A 540 6.22 20.91 -11.92
N THR A 541 6.77 21.33 -13.06
CA THR A 541 6.02 21.94 -14.16
C THR A 541 6.57 21.41 -15.48
N ALA A 542 5.95 21.79 -16.59
CA ALA A 542 6.47 21.52 -17.92
C ALA A 542 6.62 22.83 -18.71
N THR A 543 7.54 22.83 -19.68
CA THR A 543 7.68 23.96 -20.61
C THR A 543 6.52 23.98 -21.61
N ARG A 544 6.05 25.18 -21.92
CA ARG A 544 5.03 25.45 -22.94
C ARG A 544 5.66 25.64 -24.32
N SER A 545 4.83 25.82 -25.35
CA SER A 545 5.26 26.28 -26.68
C SER A 545 6.28 27.43 -26.59
N GLY A 546 7.45 27.26 -27.22
CA GLY A 546 8.55 28.23 -27.15
C GLY A 546 9.46 28.12 -25.91
N GLY A 547 9.34 27.03 -25.14
CA GLY A 547 10.25 26.63 -24.08
C GLY A 547 10.06 27.34 -22.74
N ALA A 548 9.07 28.23 -22.61
CA ALA A 548 8.85 28.97 -21.38
C ALA A 548 8.17 28.10 -20.31
N PHE A 549 8.63 28.18 -19.06
CA PHE A 549 7.98 27.53 -17.92
C PHE A 549 7.62 28.54 -16.82
N GLN A 550 6.55 28.22 -16.10
CA GLN A 550 6.16 28.93 -14.88
C GLN A 550 5.66 27.91 -13.87
N ALA A 551 6.23 27.94 -12.67
CA ALA A 551 5.83 27.12 -11.55
C ALA A 551 5.39 28.02 -10.39
N SER A 552 4.26 27.73 -9.78
CA SER A 552 3.79 28.34 -8.53
C SER A 552 3.81 27.27 -7.46
N VAL A 553 4.88 27.24 -6.65
CA VAL A 553 5.13 26.16 -5.69
C VAL A 553 4.95 26.64 -4.26
N GLY A 554 4.35 25.82 -3.41
CA GLY A 554 4.18 26.14 -1.99
C GLY A 554 5.50 26.01 -1.23
N VAL A 555 5.85 27.01 -0.43
CA VAL A 555 7.00 26.90 0.50
C VAL A 555 6.51 26.21 1.77
N PRO A 556 7.04 25.02 2.13
CA PRO A 556 6.52 24.27 3.26
C PRO A 556 6.57 25.06 4.58
N PRO A 557 5.52 25.01 5.41
CA PRO A 557 5.46 25.75 6.67
C PRO A 557 6.51 25.27 7.69
N ASP A 558 6.92 24.00 7.59
CA ASP A 558 7.90 23.31 8.41
C ASP A 558 9.35 23.56 7.99
N LEU A 559 9.59 24.25 6.87
CA LEU A 559 10.94 24.56 6.41
C LEU A 559 11.67 25.44 7.46
N PRO A 560 12.90 25.10 7.90
CA PRO A 560 13.69 25.98 8.76
C PRO A 560 13.90 27.35 8.12
N VAL A 561 13.88 28.42 8.92
CA VAL A 561 14.17 29.77 8.40
C VAL A 561 15.67 29.87 8.14
N GLY A 562 16.05 30.24 6.91
CA GLY A 562 17.44 30.37 6.51
C GLY A 562 17.60 30.61 5.02
N ASP A 563 18.84 30.66 4.56
CA ASP A 563 19.17 30.79 3.15
C ASP A 563 19.15 29.43 2.46
N TYR A 564 18.46 29.37 1.32
CA TYR A 564 18.37 28.17 0.48
C TYR A 564 18.85 28.49 -0.92
N ARG A 565 19.43 27.50 -1.58
CA ARG A 565 19.65 27.54 -3.02
C ARG A 565 18.42 26.97 -3.72
N LEU A 566 17.80 27.79 -4.56
CA LEU A 566 16.81 27.32 -5.51
C LEU A 566 17.53 26.57 -6.62
N ILE A 567 17.07 25.37 -6.95
CA ILE A 567 17.61 24.58 -8.04
C ILE A 567 16.44 24.30 -8.96
N VAL A 568 16.60 24.63 -10.24
CA VAL A 568 15.63 24.29 -11.26
C VAL A 568 16.29 23.33 -12.22
N ARG A 569 15.82 22.09 -12.28
CA ARG A 569 16.43 21.06 -13.11
C ARG A 569 15.43 20.41 -14.04
N SER A 570 15.92 19.89 -15.14
CA SER A 570 15.19 19.00 -16.02
C SER A 570 15.98 17.70 -16.10
N PRO A 571 15.35 16.54 -15.91
CA PRO A 571 16.01 15.25 -16.07
C PRO A 571 16.38 14.96 -17.53
N GLY A 572 15.90 15.76 -18.49
CA GLY A 572 16.03 15.45 -19.91
C GLY A 572 14.95 14.46 -20.38
N ASP A 573 15.08 14.02 -21.63
CA ASP A 573 14.28 12.99 -22.29
C ASP A 573 15.13 12.32 -23.39
N ASP A 574 14.53 11.44 -24.21
CA ASP A 574 15.23 10.78 -25.33
C ASP A 574 15.81 11.76 -26.36
N ARG A 575 15.32 13.01 -26.39
CA ARG A 575 15.72 14.07 -27.32
C ARG A 575 16.76 14.99 -26.70
N PHE A 576 16.81 15.10 -25.37
CA PHE A 576 17.58 16.10 -24.65
C PHE A 576 18.26 15.61 -23.38
N PHE A 577 19.53 15.94 -23.19
CA PHE A 577 20.23 15.64 -21.94
C PHE A 577 19.68 16.42 -20.74
N PRO A 578 19.85 15.90 -19.50
CA PRO A 578 19.50 16.63 -18.29
C PRO A 578 20.18 18.00 -18.20
N ALA A 579 19.46 18.98 -17.62
CA ALA A 579 19.95 20.34 -17.44
C ALA A 579 19.62 20.88 -16.05
N THR A 580 20.39 21.85 -15.57
CA THR A 580 20.16 22.49 -14.26
C THR A 580 20.51 23.97 -14.29
N ALA A 581 19.62 24.79 -13.76
CA ALA A 581 19.80 26.19 -13.41
C ALA A 581 19.76 26.35 -11.87
N ARG A 582 20.45 27.37 -11.34
CA ARG A 582 20.60 27.62 -9.90
C ARG A 582 20.48 29.09 -9.58
#